data_AF-A0AA88QAM9-F1
#
_entry.id   AF-A0AA88QAM9-F1
#
_cell.length_a   1.000
_cell.length_b   1.000
_cell.length_c   1.000
_cell.angle_alpha   90.00
_cell.angle_beta   90.00
_cell.angle_gamma   90.00
#
_symmetry.space_group_name_H-M   'P 1'
#
loop_
_entity.id
_entity.type
_entity.pdbx_description
1 polymer ?
#
loop_
_entity_poly.entity_id
_entity_poly.type
_entity_poly.pdbx_seq_one_letter_code
_entity_poly.pdbx_strand_id
1 'polypeptide(L)'
;MVEKLFPVMKHQVTFMKELNKLRDMETVLPQTTCTPQEPCDSVVALPWPAVYILPSFPPELQAALQKKDPGFKKKDKSHIRALLIQVLFDSITKHTWYPSHKMYGDVLGGLITRFPFLRDDSSSGYDTLLECLRNKFKKERSPLVSSKVVLQMKEKYGTKRKSDGQADSVSPIQQQMASSIH
;
A
#
# COMPACT_ATOMS: atom_id res chain seq x y z
N MET A 1 -22.13 20.41 30.49
CA MET A 1 -20.83 20.92 30.00
C MET A 1 -20.54 20.26 28.66
N VAL A 2 -20.77 20.99 27.56
CA VAL A 2 -20.50 20.53 26.20
C VAL A 2 -19.38 21.37 25.64
N GLU A 3 -18.15 20.88 25.69
CA GLU A 3 -17.05 21.57 25.04
C GLU A 3 -16.10 20.59 24.33
N LYS A 4 -15.99 20.84 23.01
CA LYS A 4 -14.81 20.69 22.16
C LYS A 4 -14.52 19.30 21.57
N LEU A 5 -15.49 18.77 20.85
CA LEU A 5 -15.23 17.84 19.75
C LEU A 5 -14.98 18.62 18.46
N PHE A 6 -13.80 19.21 18.26
CA PHE A 6 -13.22 19.51 16.93
C PHE A 6 -11.79 20.04 17.12
N PRO A 7 -10.76 19.27 16.70
CA PRO A 7 -9.81 19.87 15.76
C PRO A 7 -9.07 18.86 14.87
N VAL A 8 -9.58 18.55 13.66
CA VAL A 8 -8.77 17.92 12.58
C VAL A 8 -9.07 18.52 11.20
N MET A 9 -9.90 19.57 11.09
CA MET A 9 -10.31 20.08 9.77
C MET A 9 -9.32 21.10 9.17
N LYS A 10 -8.58 21.83 10.01
CA LYS A 10 -7.75 22.96 9.55
C LYS A 10 -6.61 22.53 8.61
N HIS A 11 -6.00 21.38 8.86
CA HIS A 11 -4.88 20.89 8.03
C HIS A 11 -5.39 20.33 6.69
N GLN A 12 -6.59 19.75 6.68
CA GLN A 12 -7.20 19.19 5.48
C GLN A 12 -7.62 20.28 4.49
N VAL A 13 -8.14 21.41 4.99
CA VAL A 13 -8.50 22.57 4.17
C VAL A 13 -7.26 23.22 3.56
N THR A 14 -6.17 23.37 4.33
CA THR A 14 -4.90 23.89 3.80
C THR A 14 -4.33 22.97 2.72
N PHE A 15 -4.37 21.66 2.92
CA PHE A 15 -3.92 20.68 1.93
C PHE A 15 -4.75 20.75 0.63
N MET A 16 -6.08 20.81 0.72
CA MET A 16 -6.94 20.97 -0.47
C MET A 16 -6.74 22.31 -1.18
N LYS A 17 -6.49 23.39 -0.43
CA LYS A 17 -6.21 24.71 -1.00
C LYS A 17 -4.89 24.72 -1.77
N GLU A 18 -3.88 24.02 -1.28
CA GLU A 18 -2.58 23.91 -1.94
C GLU A 18 -2.62 23.01 -3.18
N LEU A 19 -3.44 21.94 -3.16
CA LEU A 19 -3.68 21.11 -4.35
C LEU A 19 -4.39 21.86 -5.48
N ASN A 20 -5.35 22.74 -5.16
CA ASN A 20 -6.00 23.57 -6.19
C ASN A 20 -5.05 24.61 -6.78
N LYS A 21 -4.19 25.24 -5.96
CA LYS A 21 -3.16 26.15 -6.47
C LYS A 21 -2.19 25.49 -7.46
N LEU A 22 -1.81 24.23 -7.20
CA LEU A 22 -0.94 23.48 -8.13
C LEU A 22 -1.66 23.12 -9.43
N ARG A 23 -2.97 22.86 -9.35
CA ARG A 23 -3.80 22.59 -10.53
C ARG A 23 -3.94 23.81 -11.44
N ASP A 24 -4.01 25.01 -10.87
CA ASP A 24 -4.18 26.27 -11.62
C ASP A 24 -2.87 26.77 -12.27
N MET A 25 -1.71 26.20 -11.91
CA MET A 25 -0.41 26.54 -12.50
C MET A 25 -0.06 25.69 -13.73
N GLU A 26 -0.87 24.69 -14.07
CA GLU A 26 -0.66 23.78 -15.21
C GLU A 26 -1.67 24.04 -16.33
N THR A 27 -1.63 25.24 -16.91
CA THR A 27 -2.29 25.51 -18.20
C THR A 27 -1.54 26.61 -18.96
N VAL A 28 -0.43 26.25 -19.60
CA VAL A 28 0.00 26.86 -20.86
C VAL A 28 0.64 25.77 -21.72
N LEU A 29 -0.16 25.13 -22.59
CA LEU A 29 0.34 24.40 -23.74
C LEU A 29 0.28 25.34 -24.96
N PRO A 30 1.41 25.70 -25.60
CA PRO A 30 1.40 26.16 -26.97
C PRO A 30 1.32 24.96 -27.92
N GLN A 31 0.40 25.05 -28.89
CA GLN A 31 0.36 24.14 -30.03
C GLN A 31 1.54 24.45 -30.97
N THR A 32 2.43 23.50 -31.19
CA THR A 32 3.37 23.52 -32.32
C THR A 32 3.66 22.10 -32.83
N THR A 33 3.20 21.86 -34.06
CA THR A 33 3.81 21.07 -35.14
C THR A 33 4.73 19.88 -34.80
N CYS A 34 4.24 18.70 -35.23
CA CYS A 34 4.90 17.44 -35.55
C CYS A 34 6.41 17.50 -35.92
N THR A 35 7.29 16.91 -35.12
CA THR A 35 8.41 16.03 -35.55
C THR A 35 8.96 15.24 -34.33
N PRO A 36 9.41 13.99 -34.49
CA PRO A 36 9.69 13.08 -33.37
C PRO A 36 11.16 13.14 -32.93
N GLN A 37 11.39 13.20 -31.61
CA GLN A 37 12.46 12.51 -30.84
C GLN A 37 12.71 13.26 -29.53
N GLU A 38 12.36 12.64 -28.41
CA GLU A 38 13.23 12.38 -27.24
C GLU A 38 12.45 11.43 -26.29
N PRO A 39 13.12 10.44 -25.68
CA PRO A 39 12.47 9.34 -24.99
C PRO A 39 11.81 9.80 -23.71
N CYS A 40 10.54 9.48 -23.54
CA CYS A 40 9.92 9.49 -22.22
C CYS A 40 10.74 8.56 -21.31
N ASP A 41 11.21 9.09 -20.18
CA ASP A 41 11.79 8.34 -19.06
C ASP A 41 10.76 7.35 -18.51
N SER A 42 10.56 6.28 -19.27
CA SER A 42 9.94 5.07 -18.83
C SER A 42 10.96 4.44 -17.89
N VAL A 43 10.66 4.42 -16.59
CA VAL A 43 11.46 3.70 -15.61
C VAL A 43 11.47 2.22 -16.04
N VAL A 44 12.47 1.85 -16.84
CA VAL A 44 12.60 0.50 -17.38
C VAL A 44 12.97 -0.38 -16.19
N ALA A 45 12.03 -1.22 -15.77
CA ALA A 45 12.27 -2.18 -14.70
C ALA A 45 13.45 -3.07 -15.10
N LEU A 46 14.45 -3.18 -14.22
CA LEU A 46 15.67 -3.93 -14.53
C LEU A 46 15.31 -5.42 -14.66
N PRO A 47 15.85 -6.14 -15.66
CA PRO A 47 15.62 -7.58 -15.77
C PRO A 47 16.13 -8.29 -14.51
N TRP A 48 15.47 -9.40 -14.13
CA TRP A 48 15.91 -10.18 -12.98
C TRP A 48 17.28 -10.83 -13.28
N PRO A 49 18.27 -10.72 -12.38
CA PRO A 49 19.58 -11.30 -12.62
C PRO A 49 19.54 -12.84 -12.58
N ALA A 50 20.43 -13.48 -13.33
CA ALA A 50 20.59 -14.94 -13.28
C ALA A 50 21.04 -15.42 -11.88
N VAL A 51 21.89 -14.64 -11.22
CA VAL A 51 22.34 -14.85 -9.84
C VAL A 51 21.98 -13.61 -9.02
N TYR A 52 21.08 -13.79 -8.06
CA TYR A 52 20.67 -12.69 -7.18
C TYR A 52 21.75 -12.41 -6.12
N ILE A 53 22.13 -11.14 -5.99
CA ILE A 53 23.07 -10.67 -4.96
C ILE A 53 22.27 -9.86 -3.93
N LEU A 54 22.45 -10.17 -2.65
CA LEU A 54 21.79 -9.42 -1.58
C LEU A 54 22.18 -7.94 -1.62
N PRO A 55 21.22 -7.03 -1.40
CA PRO A 55 21.51 -5.60 -1.32
C PRO A 55 22.42 -5.30 -0.13
N SER A 56 23.06 -4.13 -0.16
CA SER A 56 23.70 -3.59 1.04
C SER A 56 22.64 -3.29 2.10
N PHE A 57 22.94 -3.63 3.35
CA PHE A 57 22.04 -3.38 4.46
C PHE A 57 22.37 -2.04 5.13
N PRO A 58 21.37 -1.25 5.57
CA PRO A 58 21.60 -0.08 6.40
C PRO A 58 22.41 -0.43 7.65
N PRO A 59 23.23 0.50 8.20
CA PRO A 59 24.12 0.21 9.33
C PRO A 59 23.41 -0.38 10.54
N GLU A 60 22.21 0.12 10.85
CA GLU A 60 21.36 -0.37 11.94
C GLU A 60 20.98 -1.84 11.73
N LEU A 61 20.45 -2.17 10.55
CA LEU A 61 20.06 -3.54 10.22
C LEU A 61 21.27 -4.47 10.18
N GLN A 62 22.39 -3.99 9.63
CA GLN A 62 23.63 -4.76 9.58
C GLN A 62 24.15 -5.06 10.99
N ALA A 63 24.16 -4.07 11.90
CA ALA A 63 24.55 -4.28 13.28
C ALA A 63 23.64 -5.30 13.99
N ALA A 64 22.32 -5.22 13.76
CA ALA A 64 21.37 -6.19 14.30
C ALA A 64 21.59 -7.61 13.75
N LEU A 65 21.86 -7.74 12.45
CA LEU A 65 22.18 -9.02 11.80
C LEU A 65 23.46 -9.65 12.37
N GLN A 66 24.50 -8.83 12.60
CA GLN A 66 25.76 -9.30 13.22
C GLN A 66 25.56 -9.74 14.68
N LYS A 67 24.74 -8.99 15.44
CA LYS A 67 24.41 -9.31 16.83
C LYS A 67 23.39 -10.44 16.98
N LYS A 68 22.83 -10.95 15.88
CA LYS A 68 21.76 -11.96 15.86
C LYS A 68 20.57 -11.54 16.74
N ASP A 69 20.13 -10.29 16.55
CA ASP A 69 19.10 -9.67 17.41
C ASP A 69 17.84 -10.57 17.52
N PRO A 70 17.35 -10.88 18.73
CA PRO A 70 16.16 -11.72 18.89
C PRO A 70 14.92 -11.11 18.23
N GLY A 71 14.93 -9.80 17.96
CA GLY A 71 13.93 -9.06 17.21
C GLY A 71 13.60 -9.64 15.84
N PHE A 72 14.48 -10.42 15.20
CA PHE A 72 14.14 -11.09 13.95
C PHE A 72 13.09 -12.20 14.11
N LYS A 73 13.06 -12.88 15.28
CA LYS A 73 12.17 -14.02 15.56
C LYS A 73 10.98 -13.67 16.46
N LYS A 74 10.89 -12.44 16.97
CA LYS A 74 9.75 -12.00 17.78
C LYS A 74 8.46 -12.12 16.98
N LYS A 75 7.45 -12.76 17.56
CA LYS A 75 6.09 -12.87 17.00
C LYS A 75 5.46 -11.49 16.80
N ASP A 76 5.74 -10.58 17.73
CA ASP A 76 5.27 -9.20 17.68
C ASP A 76 5.88 -8.38 16.55
N LYS A 77 5.35 -7.17 16.36
CA LYS A 77 5.86 -6.21 15.38
C LYS A 77 7.23 -5.72 15.82
N SER A 78 8.28 -6.36 15.29
CA SER A 78 9.67 -5.94 15.48
C SER A 78 10.09 -4.92 14.43
N HIS A 79 10.67 -3.81 14.88
CA HIS A 79 11.21 -2.78 14.01
C HIS A 79 12.30 -3.35 13.09
N ILE A 80 13.24 -4.12 13.64
CA ILE A 80 14.35 -4.72 12.89
C ILE A 80 13.84 -5.70 11.81
N ARG A 81 12.81 -6.50 12.12
CA ARG A 81 12.18 -7.38 11.11
C ARG A 81 11.50 -6.55 10.02
N ALA A 82 10.77 -5.50 10.37
CA ALA A 82 10.14 -4.63 9.39
C ALA A 82 11.17 -3.94 8.48
N LEU A 83 12.30 -3.50 9.04
CA LEU A 83 13.42 -2.91 8.30
C LEU A 83 14.06 -3.90 7.33
N LEU A 84 14.27 -5.15 7.75
CA LEU A 84 14.74 -6.21 6.86
C LEU A 84 13.78 -6.41 5.68
N ILE A 85 12.48 -6.55 5.95
CA ILE A 85 11.46 -6.74 4.91
C ILE A 85 11.38 -5.51 3.98
N GLN A 86 11.58 -4.30 4.51
CA GLN A 86 11.68 -3.08 3.70
C GLN A 86 12.84 -3.16 2.70
N VAL A 87 14.05 -3.47 3.16
CA VAL A 87 15.24 -3.54 2.29
C VAL A 87 15.09 -4.60 1.20
N LEU A 88 14.52 -5.77 1.53
CA LEU A 88 14.27 -6.81 0.53
C LEU A 88 13.19 -6.40 -0.47
N PHE A 89 12.14 -5.74 -0.01
CA PHE A 89 11.10 -5.17 -0.87
C PHE A 89 11.70 -4.16 -1.86
N ASP A 90 12.47 -3.20 -1.37
CA ASP A 90 13.10 -2.15 -2.19
C ASP A 90 14.09 -2.73 -3.21
N SER A 91 14.73 -3.86 -2.90
CA SER A 91 15.60 -4.57 -3.82
C SER A 91 14.81 -5.20 -4.98
N ILE A 92 13.71 -5.90 -4.66
CA ILE A 92 12.91 -6.60 -5.66
C ILE A 92 12.11 -5.61 -6.53
N THR A 93 11.60 -4.50 -5.97
CA THR A 93 10.80 -3.51 -6.72
C THR A 93 11.58 -2.77 -7.79
N LYS A 94 12.91 -2.75 -7.73
CA LYS A 94 13.77 -2.28 -8.83
C LYS A 94 13.61 -3.12 -10.10
N HIS A 95 13.19 -4.38 -9.95
CA HIS A 95 12.96 -5.32 -11.04
C HIS A 95 11.48 -5.53 -11.35
N THR A 96 10.63 -5.65 -10.33
CA THR A 96 9.19 -5.87 -10.53
C THR A 96 8.37 -5.58 -9.29
N TRP A 97 7.14 -5.10 -9.50
CA TRP A 97 6.10 -5.01 -8.48
C TRP A 97 5.31 -6.32 -8.30
N TYR A 98 5.53 -7.30 -9.18
CA TYR A 98 4.82 -8.59 -9.20
C TYR A 98 5.85 -9.74 -9.21
N PRO A 99 6.49 -10.03 -8.07
CA PRO A 99 7.55 -11.02 -8.02
C PRO A 99 6.99 -12.44 -8.19
N SER A 100 7.69 -13.26 -8.97
CA SER A 100 7.41 -14.70 -9.08
C SER A 100 7.91 -15.45 -7.84
N HIS A 101 7.39 -16.66 -7.61
CA HIS A 101 7.84 -17.55 -6.52
C HIS A 101 9.36 -17.77 -6.54
N LYS A 102 9.96 -17.94 -7.73
CA LYS A 102 11.41 -18.08 -7.89
C LYS A 102 12.17 -16.87 -7.34
N MET A 103 11.70 -15.65 -7.63
CA MET A 103 12.37 -14.42 -7.21
C MET A 103 12.41 -14.30 -5.69
N TYR A 104 11.31 -14.65 -5.02
CA TYR A 104 11.29 -14.73 -3.56
C TYR A 104 12.27 -15.78 -3.04
N GLY A 105 12.32 -16.97 -3.67
CA GLY A 105 13.25 -18.03 -3.32
C GLY A 105 14.72 -17.62 -3.47
N ASP A 106 15.08 -16.96 -4.58
CA ASP A 106 16.46 -16.48 -4.81
C ASP A 106 16.89 -15.49 -3.70
N VAL A 107 16.01 -14.54 -3.34
CA VAL A 107 16.29 -13.52 -2.33
C VAL A 107 16.40 -14.12 -0.92
N LEU A 108 15.40 -14.90 -0.52
CA LEU A 108 15.34 -15.47 0.82
C LEU A 108 16.34 -16.61 1.00
N GLY A 109 16.55 -17.43 -0.01
CA GLY A 109 17.59 -18.46 -0.03
C GLY A 109 18.98 -17.86 0.15
N GLY A 110 19.29 -16.78 -0.57
CA GLY A 110 20.54 -16.03 -0.39
C GLY A 110 20.67 -15.44 1.01
N LEU A 111 19.57 -14.90 1.56
CA LEU A 111 19.54 -14.35 2.92
C LEU A 111 19.81 -15.41 3.99
N ILE A 112 19.14 -16.55 3.94
CA ILE A 112 19.34 -17.64 4.90
C ILE A 112 20.73 -18.25 4.76
N THR A 113 21.26 -18.36 3.53
CA THR A 113 22.63 -18.84 3.29
C THR A 113 23.65 -17.93 3.96
N ARG A 114 23.46 -16.60 3.88
CA ARG A 114 24.36 -15.61 4.51
C ARG A 114 24.16 -15.49 6.01
N PHE A 115 22.92 -15.65 6.49
CA PHE A 115 22.54 -15.49 7.90
C PHE A 115 21.70 -16.69 8.37
N PRO A 116 22.34 -17.84 8.69
CA PRO A 116 21.62 -19.08 9.02
C PRO A 116 20.71 -18.98 10.25
N PHE A 117 20.98 -18.05 11.16
CA PHE A 117 20.17 -17.85 12.37
C PHE A 117 18.76 -17.34 12.06
N LEU A 118 18.54 -16.74 10.88
CA LEU A 118 17.22 -16.31 10.42
C LEU A 118 16.33 -17.46 9.96
N ARG A 119 16.88 -18.68 9.87
CA ARG A 119 16.13 -19.86 9.43
C ARG A 119 14.99 -20.17 10.41
N ASP A 120 13.83 -20.43 9.84
CA ASP A 120 12.63 -20.92 10.54
C ASP A 120 12.63 -22.45 10.61
N ASP A 121 11.80 -23.03 11.49
CA ASP A 121 11.66 -24.48 11.66
C ASP A 121 10.86 -25.17 10.52
N SER A 122 10.52 -24.42 9.46
CA SER A 122 9.83 -24.94 8.28
C SER A 122 10.74 -25.75 7.37
N SER A 123 10.14 -26.56 6.49
CA SER A 123 10.88 -27.37 5.49
C SER A 123 11.70 -26.49 4.55
N SER A 124 11.15 -25.36 4.10
CA SER A 124 11.87 -24.39 3.27
C SER A 124 12.81 -23.49 4.09
N GLY A 125 12.55 -23.34 5.39
CA GLY A 125 13.40 -22.58 6.31
C GLY A 125 13.25 -21.06 6.28
N TYR A 126 12.32 -20.52 5.49
CA TYR A 126 12.09 -19.06 5.40
C TYR A 126 10.61 -18.66 5.21
N ASP A 127 9.67 -19.57 5.49
CA ASP A 127 8.24 -19.36 5.24
C ASP A 127 7.68 -18.12 5.95
N THR A 128 8.15 -17.80 7.15
CA THR A 128 7.69 -16.61 7.89
C THR A 128 8.13 -15.33 7.18
N LEU A 129 9.39 -15.28 6.73
CA LEU A 129 9.93 -14.14 5.99
C LEU A 129 9.27 -14.00 4.62
N LEU A 130 9.02 -15.13 3.94
CA LEU A 130 8.28 -15.16 2.68
C LEU A 130 6.89 -14.54 2.84
N GLU A 131 6.15 -14.97 3.86
CA GLU A 131 4.80 -14.46 4.09
C GLU A 131 4.81 -12.98 4.48
N CYS A 132 5.78 -12.54 5.28
CA CYS A 132 5.96 -11.11 5.59
C CYS A 132 6.22 -10.28 4.33
N LEU A 133 7.07 -10.77 3.43
CA LEU A 133 7.43 -10.08 2.19
C LEU A 133 6.26 -10.05 1.21
N ARG A 134 5.53 -11.17 1.04
CA ARG A 134 4.30 -11.21 0.22
C ARG A 134 3.24 -10.23 0.74
N ASN A 135 3.04 -10.19 2.05
CA ASN A 135 2.10 -9.25 2.67
C ASN A 135 2.53 -7.81 2.47
N LYS A 136 3.84 -7.52 2.52
CA LYS A 136 4.37 -6.20 2.17
C LYS A 136 4.01 -5.81 0.73
N PHE A 137 4.32 -6.65 -0.26
CA PHE A 137 3.94 -6.41 -1.66
C PHE A 137 2.42 -6.26 -1.85
N LYS A 138 1.61 -7.03 -1.14
CA LYS A 138 0.15 -6.91 -1.20
C LYS A 138 -0.32 -5.56 -0.65
N LYS A 139 0.25 -5.12 0.48
CA LYS A 139 -0.09 -3.84 1.12
C LYS A 139 0.28 -2.64 0.23
N GLU A 140 1.51 -2.62 -0.29
CA GLU A 140 1.99 -1.53 -1.15
C GLU A 140 1.23 -1.48 -2.48
N ARG A 141 0.72 -2.62 -2.97
CA ARG A 141 -0.13 -2.67 -4.18
C ARG A 141 -1.59 -2.34 -3.95
N SER A 142 -2.10 -2.50 -2.73
CA SER A 142 -3.49 -2.21 -2.42
C SER A 142 -4.00 -0.83 -2.89
N PRO A 143 -3.23 0.28 -2.76
CA PRO A 143 -3.67 1.58 -3.25
C PRO A 143 -3.62 1.74 -4.77
N LEU A 144 -2.94 0.85 -5.51
CA LEU A 144 -2.88 0.91 -6.98
C LEU A 144 -4.17 0.40 -7.65
N VAL A 145 -5.14 -0.11 -6.89
CA VAL A 145 -6.42 -0.58 -7.43
C VAL A 145 -7.41 0.58 -7.51
N SER A 146 -8.00 0.80 -8.70
CA SER A 146 -9.02 1.83 -8.92
C SER A 146 -10.17 1.72 -7.91
N SER A 147 -10.59 2.87 -7.36
CA SER A 147 -11.68 2.96 -6.38
C SER A 147 -12.98 2.27 -6.84
N LYS A 148 -13.27 2.31 -8.15
CA LYS A 148 -14.42 1.61 -8.75
C LYS A 148 -14.31 0.09 -8.62
N VAL A 149 -13.13 -0.47 -8.88
CA VAL A 149 -12.87 -1.91 -8.77
C VAL A 149 -12.94 -2.36 -7.31
N VAL A 150 -12.43 -1.54 -6.38
CA VAL A 150 -12.54 -1.80 -4.94
C VAL A 150 -13.99 -1.81 -4.49
N LEU A 151 -14.82 -0.87 -4.95
CA LEU A 151 -16.25 -0.82 -4.65
C LEU A 151 -16.98 -2.06 -5.16
N GLN A 152 -16.72 -2.49 -6.39
CA GLN A 152 -17.30 -3.71 -6.97
C GLN A 152 -16.88 -4.98 -6.22
N MET A 153 -15.61 -5.10 -5.86
CA MET A 153 -15.10 -6.23 -5.07
C MET A 153 -15.70 -6.24 -3.66
N LYS A 154 -15.84 -5.08 -3.03
CA LYS A 154 -16.48 -4.93 -1.72
C LYS A 154 -17.99 -5.23 -1.79
N GLU A 155 -18.67 -4.90 -2.89
CA GLU A 155 -20.06 -5.29 -3.10
C GLU A 155 -20.20 -6.80 -3.28
N LYS A 156 -19.31 -7.41 -4.07
CA LYS A 156 -19.35 -8.85 -4.39
C LYS A 156 -18.92 -9.75 -3.24
N TYR A 157 -17.87 -9.37 -2.51
CA TYR A 157 -17.21 -10.22 -1.51
C TYR A 157 -17.22 -9.62 -0.10
N GLY A 158 -17.64 -8.37 0.07
CA GLY A 158 -17.66 -7.72 1.37
C GLY A 158 -18.76 -8.29 2.26
N THR A 159 -18.42 -8.53 3.52
CA THR A 159 -19.41 -8.91 4.53
C THR A 159 -20.32 -7.71 4.79
N LYS A 160 -21.61 -7.82 4.42
CA LYS A 160 -22.61 -6.82 4.83
C LYS A 160 -22.71 -6.87 6.35
N ARG A 161 -22.24 -5.83 7.04
CA ARG A 161 -22.57 -5.67 8.46
C ARG A 161 -24.07 -5.50 8.53
N LYS A 162 -24.75 -6.31 9.34
CA LYS A 162 -26.13 -6.03 9.72
C LYS A 162 -26.10 -4.68 10.43
N SER A 163 -26.62 -3.66 9.77
CA SER A 163 -27.08 -2.47 10.46
C SER A 163 -28.25 -2.93 11.33
N ASP A 164 -28.04 -3.06 12.63
CA ASP A 164 -29.16 -3.09 13.57
C ASP A 164 -29.99 -1.84 13.32
N GLY A 165 -31.27 -2.07 13.04
CA GLY A 165 -32.14 -1.08 12.46
C GLY A 165 -32.52 0.04 13.42
N GLN A 166 -32.77 1.21 12.84
CA GLN A 166 -33.99 1.95 13.14
C GLN A 166 -34.39 2.68 11.85
N ALA A 167 -35.28 2.06 11.09
CA ALA A 167 -36.13 2.77 10.15
C ALA A 167 -37.27 3.35 10.97
N ASP A 168 -37.36 4.67 11.07
CA ASP A 168 -38.65 5.30 11.34
C ASP A 168 -39.34 5.55 9.99
N SER A 169 -40.45 4.84 9.85
CA SER A 169 -41.36 4.84 8.72
C SER A 169 -42.05 6.19 8.58
N VAL A 170 -41.82 6.88 7.47
CA VAL A 170 -42.81 7.83 6.93
C VAL A 170 -43.46 7.12 5.75
N SER A 171 -44.70 6.65 5.93
CA SER A 171 -45.56 6.26 4.82
C SER A 171 -46.58 7.37 4.52
N PRO A 172 -46.99 7.52 3.26
CA PRO A 172 -47.74 8.66 2.74
C PRO A 172 -49.25 8.35 2.60
N ILE A 173 -50.00 9.32 2.05
CA ILE A 173 -51.45 9.33 1.67
C ILE A 173 -52.28 10.06 2.75
N GLN A 174 -52.84 11.24 2.49
CA GLN A 174 -53.98 11.42 1.58
C GLN A 174 -54.08 12.85 1.01
N GLN A 175 -54.34 12.90 -0.30
CA GLN A 175 -54.63 14.07 -1.12
C GLN A 175 -56.13 14.37 -1.13
N GLN A 176 -56.50 15.65 -1.25
CA GLN A 176 -57.76 16.26 -1.75
C GLN A 176 -58.26 17.39 -0.82
N MET A 177 -58.83 18.52 -1.24
CA MET A 177 -58.85 19.34 -2.46
C MET A 177 -59.27 20.75 -1.99
N ALA A 178 -58.87 21.78 -2.76
CA ALA A 178 -59.57 23.03 -3.08
C ALA A 178 -60.49 23.77 -2.06
N SER A 179 -60.21 25.09 -1.96
CA SER A 179 -61.18 26.20 -1.86
C SER A 179 -61.89 26.50 -0.53
N SER A 180 -61.61 27.68 0.04
CA SER A 180 -62.56 28.81 0.24
C SER A 180 -62.21 29.71 1.44
N ILE A 181 -61.96 31.00 1.11
CA ILE A 181 -62.49 32.23 1.73
C ILE A 181 -62.77 32.24 3.26
N HIS A 182 -61.96 32.99 4.02
CA HIS A 182 -62.35 34.24 4.71
C HIS A 182 -61.11 35.00 5.18
#